data_AF-A0A9P9PKD4-F1
#
_entry.id   AF-A0A9P9PKD4-F1
#
_cell.length_a   1.000
_cell.length_b   1.000
_cell.length_c   1.000
_cell.angle_alpha   90.00
_cell.angle_beta   90.00
_cell.angle_gamma   90.00
#
_symmetry.space_group_name_H-M   'P 1'
#
loop_
_entity.id
_entity.type
_entity.pdbx_description
1 polymer ?
#
loop_
_entity_poly.entity_id
_entity_poly.type
_entity_poly.pdbx_seq_one_letter_code
_entity_poly.pdbx_strand_id
1 'polypeptide(L)'
;MSASMTTRFMRNAVVAGRQVSIYVATEIRHAGIKRAIDSVDQGRLNDTINRVADALTGNTLLSTIEASRVQKVVITSLDHESPADPETHSTVILEDLQGGFVGTGHVTKDTNKQQGAR
;
A
#
# COMPACT_ATOMS: atom_id res chain seq x y z
N MET A 1 19.49 7.81 -8.98
CA MET A 1 19.77 7.66 -7.53
C MET A 1 18.43 7.64 -6.81
N SER A 2 17.93 6.47 -6.43
CA SER A 2 16.64 6.39 -5.73
C SER A 2 16.88 6.77 -4.27
N ALA A 3 16.30 7.88 -3.82
CA ALA A 3 16.32 8.20 -2.40
C ALA A 3 15.63 7.04 -1.65
N SER A 4 16.36 6.38 -0.76
CA SER A 4 15.78 5.30 0.05
C SER A 4 14.67 5.92 0.89
N MET A 5 13.42 5.62 0.54
CA MET A 5 12.26 6.05 1.31
C MET A 5 12.39 5.40 2.69
N THR A 6 12.45 6.22 3.74
CA THR A 6 12.46 5.67 5.10
C THR A 6 11.08 5.09 5.38
N THR A 7 11.04 3.85 5.87
CA THR A 7 9.78 3.14 6.13
C THR A 7 9.77 2.54 7.54
N ARG A 8 8.56 2.34 8.06
CA ARG A 8 8.31 1.66 9.34
C ARG A 8 7.56 0.36 9.07
N PHE A 9 8.06 -0.75 9.60
CA PHE A 9 7.34 -2.03 9.56
C PHE A 9 6.06 -1.93 10.39
N MET A 10 4.96 -2.42 9.85
CA MET A 10 3.67 -2.40 10.53
C MET A 10 3.19 -3.81 10.86
N ARG A 11 3.13 -4.70 9.86
CA ARG A 11 2.62 -6.07 10.03
C ARG A 11 2.95 -6.96 8.83
N ASN A 12 2.57 -8.23 8.92
CA ASN A 12 2.55 -9.16 7.79
C ASN A 12 1.10 -9.38 7.28
N ALA A 13 0.99 -9.72 6.00
CA ALA A 13 -0.19 -10.28 5.34
C ALA A 13 0.19 -11.56 4.60
N VAL A 14 -0.81 -12.35 4.17
CA VAL A 14 -0.57 -13.57 3.40
C VAL A 14 -0.92 -13.31 1.94
N VAL A 15 -0.02 -13.56 1.01
CA VAL A 15 -0.28 -13.45 -0.43
C VAL A 15 0.10 -14.76 -1.10
N ALA A 16 -0.85 -15.41 -1.76
CA ALA A 16 -0.64 -16.72 -2.40
C ALA A 16 0.05 -17.74 -1.46
N GLY A 17 -0.35 -17.78 -0.18
CA GLY A 17 0.22 -18.68 0.84
C GLY A 17 1.57 -18.26 1.43
N ARG A 18 2.12 -17.10 1.06
CA ARG A 18 3.42 -16.58 1.56
C ARG A 18 3.23 -15.34 2.42
N GLN A 19 4.10 -15.14 3.41
CA GLN A 19 4.10 -13.91 4.18
C GLN A 19 4.68 -12.75 3.37
N VAL A 20 3.98 -11.63 3.37
CA VAL A 20 4.39 -10.36 2.76
C VAL A 20 4.38 -9.29 3.83
N SER A 21 5.48 -8.55 3.96
CA SER A 21 5.61 -7.52 4.98
C SER A 21 5.03 -6.19 4.49
N ILE A 22 4.20 -5.58 5.33
CA ILE A 22 3.58 -4.27 5.11
C ILE A 22 4.34 -3.24 5.92
N TYR A 23 4.76 -2.19 5.23
CA TYR A 23 5.42 -1.02 5.76
C TYR A 23 4.60 0.22 5.46
N VAL A 24 4.85 1.29 6.21
CA VAL A 24 4.36 2.64 5.88
C VAL A 24 5.56 3.57 5.73
N ALA A 25 5.53 4.43 4.72
CA ALA A 25 6.53 5.49 4.56
C ALA A 25 6.54 6.42 5.79
N THR A 26 7.71 6.87 6.24
CA THR A 26 7.77 7.82 7.37
C THR A 26 7.16 9.18 7.03
N GLU A 27 7.09 9.51 5.74
CA GLU A 27 6.32 10.61 5.20
C GLU A 27 5.28 10.08 4.21
N ILE A 28 4.01 10.32 4.50
CA ILE A 28 2.89 9.89 3.65
C ILE A 28 2.15 11.10 3.10
N ARG A 29 1.59 10.96 1.90
CA ARG A 29 0.66 11.96 1.35
C ARG A 29 -0.74 11.76 1.96
N HIS A 30 -1.31 12.84 2.49
CA HIS A 30 -2.70 12.91 2.95
C HIS A 30 -3.29 14.27 2.57
N ALA A 31 -4.44 14.28 1.88
CA ALA A 31 -5.08 15.49 1.35
C ALA A 31 -4.13 16.37 0.51
N GLY A 32 -3.29 15.75 -0.33
CA GLY A 32 -2.34 16.45 -1.20
C GLY A 32 -1.07 16.97 -0.54
N ILE A 33 -0.95 16.87 0.79
CA ILE A 33 0.19 17.36 1.58
C ILE A 33 0.96 16.18 2.17
N LYS A 34 2.30 16.27 2.23
CA LYS A 34 3.14 15.28 2.93
C LYS A 34 3.07 15.50 4.45
N ARG A 35 2.90 14.42 5.21
CA ARG A 35 2.88 14.45 6.68
C ARG A 35 3.76 13.33 7.23
N ALA A 36 4.44 13.61 8.34
CA ALA A 36 5.11 12.58 9.10
C ALA A 36 4.08 11.57 9.63
N ILE A 37 4.38 10.28 9.56
CA ILE A 37 3.48 9.20 10.00
C ILE A 37 3.00 9.37 11.45
N ASP A 38 3.84 9.94 12.32
CA ASP A 38 3.51 10.16 13.73
C ASP A 38 2.53 11.33 13.97
N SER A 39 2.35 12.19 12.98
CA SER A 39 1.40 13.32 13.01
C SER A 39 0.01 12.97 12.45
N VAL A 40 -0.15 11.74 11.99
CA VAL A 40 -1.37 11.24 11.37
C VAL A 40 -2.26 10.62 12.44
N ASP A 41 -3.58 10.75 12.25
CA ASP A 41 -4.56 10.09 13.10
C ASP A 41 -4.34 8.56 13.07
N GLN A 42 -4.06 7.99 14.26
CA GLN A 42 -3.66 6.59 14.37
C GLN A 42 -4.81 5.63 14.03
N GLY A 43 -6.06 6.03 14.25
CA GLY A 43 -7.23 5.26 13.84
C GLY A 43 -7.25 5.08 12.32
N ARG A 44 -7.18 6.18 11.57
CA ARG A 44 -7.12 6.17 10.09
C ARG A 44 -5.93 5.39 9.55
N LEU A 45 -4.77 5.52 10.19
CA LEU A 45 -3.58 4.78 9.78
C LEU A 45 -3.79 3.27 9.94
N ASN A 46 -4.29 2.84 11.11
CA ASN A 46 -4.56 1.43 11.39
C ASN A 46 -5.63 0.86 10.46
N ASP A 47 -6.70 1.61 10.20
CA ASP A 47 -7.75 1.21 9.26
C ASP A 47 -7.18 0.99 7.84
N THR A 48 -6.30 1.89 7.40
CA THR A 48 -5.63 1.77 6.10
C THR A 48 -4.74 0.52 6.05
N ILE A 49 -3.95 0.29 7.09
CA ILE A 49 -3.07 -0.89 7.20
C ILE A 49 -3.87 -2.18 7.15
N ASN A 50 -4.98 -2.25 7.90
CA ASN A 50 -5.86 -3.41 7.92
C ASN A 50 -6.45 -3.67 6.53
N ARG A 51 -6.97 -2.63 5.88
CA ARG A 51 -7.56 -2.74 4.54
C ARG A 51 -6.54 -3.20 3.50
N VAL A 52 -5.30 -2.70 3.56
CA VAL A 52 -4.21 -3.19 2.69
C VAL A 52 -3.92 -4.66 2.96
N ALA A 53 -3.86 -5.07 4.23
CA ALA A 53 -3.63 -6.47 4.59
C ALA A 53 -4.76 -7.39 4.09
N ASP A 54 -6.01 -6.94 4.19
CA ASP A 54 -7.18 -7.67 3.72
C ASP A 54 -7.21 -7.77 2.19
N ALA A 55 -6.88 -6.69 1.46
CA ALA A 55 -6.80 -6.70 -0.01
C ALA A 55 -5.68 -7.62 -0.53
N LEU A 56 -4.55 -7.68 0.18
CA LEU A 56 -3.46 -8.61 -0.11
C LEU A 56 -3.87 -10.07 0.19
N THR A 57 -4.52 -10.30 1.35
CA THR A 57 -4.94 -11.64 1.79
C THR A 57 -6.06 -12.21 0.95
N GLY A 58 -7.02 -11.38 0.55
CA GLY A 58 -8.08 -11.73 -0.40
C GLY A 58 -7.60 -11.86 -1.84
N ASN A 59 -6.34 -11.54 -2.12
CA ASN A 59 -5.75 -11.50 -3.47
C ASN A 59 -6.58 -10.66 -4.45
N THR A 60 -7.14 -9.55 -3.97
CA THR A 60 -7.98 -8.64 -4.78
C THR A 60 -7.19 -7.48 -5.37
N LEU A 61 -5.97 -7.25 -4.87
CA LEU A 61 -5.12 -6.14 -5.30
C LEU A 61 -4.14 -6.51 -6.43
N LEU A 62 -3.75 -7.78 -6.53
CA LEU A 62 -2.59 -8.21 -7.30
C LEU A 62 -2.98 -9.13 -8.45
N SER A 63 -2.34 -8.96 -9.61
CA SER A 63 -2.32 -10.01 -10.62
C SER A 63 -1.54 -11.24 -10.14
N THR A 64 -1.77 -12.40 -10.75
CA THR A 64 -1.04 -13.64 -10.42
C THR A 64 0.48 -13.47 -10.50
N ILE A 65 0.97 -12.70 -11.48
CA ILE A 65 2.40 -12.45 -11.68
C ILE A 65 2.93 -11.60 -10.52
N GLU A 66 2.27 -10.50 -10.17
CA GLU A 66 2.67 -9.66 -9.03
C GLU A 66 2.61 -10.43 -7.71
N ALA A 67 1.54 -11.21 -7.50
CA ALA A 67 1.36 -12.03 -6.30
C ALA A 67 2.48 -13.06 -6.09
N SER A 68 3.13 -13.52 -7.17
CA SER A 68 4.29 -14.42 -7.10
C SER A 68 5.62 -13.72 -6.77
N ARG A 69 5.72 -12.41 -7.07
CA ARG A 69 6.96 -11.63 -6.96
C ARG A 69 7.02 -10.76 -5.71
N VAL A 70 5.87 -10.20 -5.32
CA VAL A 70 5.78 -9.28 -4.19
C VAL A 70 6.22 -9.99 -2.91
N GLN A 71 7.05 -9.29 -2.14
CA GLN A 71 7.50 -9.70 -0.80
C GLN A 71 7.40 -8.56 0.20
N LYS A 72 7.33 -7.32 -0.28
CA LYS A 72 7.19 -6.11 0.52
C LYS A 72 6.14 -5.18 -0.08
N VAL A 73 5.33 -4.57 0.77
CA VAL A 73 4.33 -3.56 0.40
C VAL A 73 4.57 -2.32 1.23
N VAL A 74 4.65 -1.15 0.59
CA VAL A 74 4.90 0.14 1.25
C VAL A 74 3.71 1.05 1.01
N ILE A 75 3.00 1.43 2.08
CA ILE A 75 1.93 2.42 2.02
C ILE A 75 2.57 3.81 1.92
N THR A 76 2.27 4.53 0.84
CA THR A 76 2.87 5.85 0.54
C THR A 76 1.88 7.01 0.66
N SER A 77 0.59 6.71 0.67
CA SER A 77 -0.48 7.68 0.90
C SER A 77 -1.63 7.04 1.64
N LEU A 78 -2.36 7.86 2.39
CA LEU A 78 -3.68 7.50 2.91
C LEU A 78 -4.75 7.81 1.89
N ASP A 79 -6.01 7.60 2.28
CA ASP A 79 -7.21 8.00 1.55
C ASP A 79 -7.05 9.40 0.92
N HIS A 80 -7.07 9.42 -0.40
CA HIS A 80 -7.09 10.59 -1.25
C HIS A 80 -7.78 10.24 -2.58
N GLU A 81 -8.20 11.28 -3.28
CA GLU A 81 -8.68 11.18 -4.66
C GLU A 81 -7.56 11.68 -5.57
N SER A 82 -7.56 11.22 -6.82
CA SER A 82 -6.69 11.77 -7.85
C SER A 82 -7.52 12.19 -9.07
N PRO A 83 -7.09 13.19 -9.86
CA PRO A 83 -7.85 13.61 -11.04
C PRO A 83 -8.10 12.49 -12.06
N ALA A 84 -7.25 11.45 -12.08
CA ALA A 84 -7.35 10.30 -12.97
C ALA A 84 -8.14 9.12 -12.37
N ASP A 85 -8.38 9.13 -11.05
CA ASP A 85 -9.08 8.09 -10.31
C ASP A 85 -9.93 8.76 -9.23
N PRO A 86 -11.23 9.02 -9.52
CA PRO A 86 -12.11 9.74 -8.60
C PRO A 86 -12.52 8.89 -7.39
N GLU A 87 -12.23 7.60 -7.38
CA GLU A 87 -12.49 6.76 -6.22
C GLU A 87 -11.47 7.06 -5.12
N THR A 88 -11.93 7.31 -3.90
CA THR A 88 -11.03 7.51 -2.76
C THR A 88 -10.25 6.23 -2.48
N HIS A 89 -8.91 6.33 -2.52
CA HIS A 89 -8.00 5.20 -2.31
C HIS A 89 -6.76 5.59 -1.52
N SER A 90 -6.09 4.58 -0.97
CA SER A 90 -4.71 4.67 -0.49
C SER A 90 -3.77 4.07 -1.52
N THR A 91 -2.58 4.64 -1.70
CA THR A 91 -1.58 4.10 -2.64
C THR A 91 -0.56 3.25 -1.91
N VAL A 92 -0.25 2.10 -2.51
CA VAL A 92 0.84 1.23 -2.07
C VAL A 92 1.83 0.98 -3.19
N ILE A 93 3.11 0.87 -2.85
CA ILE A 93 4.17 0.38 -3.73
C ILE A 93 4.43 -1.08 -3.39
N LEU A 94 4.56 -1.92 -4.41
CA LEU A 94 4.86 -3.34 -4.31
C LEU A 94 6.33 -3.54 -4.67
N GLU A 95 7.06 -4.23 -3.82
CA GLU A 95 8.50 -4.49 -3.98
C GLU A 95 8.81 -5.99 -3.82
N ASP A 96 9.85 -6.44 -4.51
CA ASP A 96 10.47 -7.74 -4.27
C ASP A 96 11.48 -7.68 -3.09
N LEU A 97 12.13 -8.82 -2.80
CA LEU A 97 13.10 -8.94 -1.70
C LEU A 97 14.31 -8.01 -1.81
N GLN A 98 14.66 -7.58 -3.02
CA GLN A 98 15.82 -6.75 -3.29
C GLN A 98 15.44 -5.25 -3.34
N GLY A 99 14.18 -4.93 -3.04
CA GLY A 99 13.62 -3.58 -3.22
C GLY A 99 13.33 -3.25 -4.68
N GLY A 100 13.30 -4.24 -5.57
CA GLY A 100 12.93 -4.07 -6.97
C GLY A 100 11.44 -3.77 -7.09
N PHE A 101 11.10 -2.77 -7.90
CA PHE A 101 9.70 -2.38 -8.14
C PHE A 101 8.94 -3.52 -8.84
N VAL A 102 7.81 -3.92 -8.25
CA VAL A 102 6.88 -4.90 -8.80
C VAL A 102 5.67 -4.20 -9.42
N GLY A 103 5.16 -3.17 -8.75
CA GLY A 103 3.96 -2.44 -9.20
C GLY A 103 3.48 -1.43 -8.16
N THR A 104 2.35 -0.81 -8.47
CA THR A 104 1.64 0.12 -7.58
C THR A 104 0.20 -0.34 -7.43
N GLY A 105 -0.38 -0.26 -6.24
CA GLY A 105 -1.77 -0.61 -5.98
C GLY A 105 -2.57 0.56 -5.42
N HIS A 106 -3.82 0.70 -5.86
CA HIS A 106 -4.82 1.56 -5.24
C HIS A 106 -5.76 0.72 -4.39
N VAL A 107 -5.72 0.98 -3.08
CA VAL A 107 -6.53 0.30 -2.09
C VAL A 107 -7.71 1.17 -1.69
N THR A 108 -8.89 0.84 -2.23
CA THR A 108 -10.16 1.54 -2.03
C THR A 108 -10.89 1.04 -0.78
N LYS A 109 -11.84 1.84 -0.26
CA LYS A 109 -12.79 1.38 0.78
C LYS A 109 -13.78 0.34 0.27
N ASP A 110 -14.15 0.42 -1.00
CA ASP A 110 -14.95 -0.60 -1.67
C ASP A 110 -14.05 -1.76 -2.09
N THR A 111 -14.21 -2.93 -1.46
CA THR A 111 -13.39 -4.12 -1.73
C THR A 111 -13.58 -4.68 -3.14
N ASN A 112 -14.62 -4.27 -3.86
CA ASN A 112 -14.85 -4.67 -5.25
C ASN A 112 -14.16 -3.75 -6.26
N LYS A 113 -13.57 -2.64 -5.81
CA LYS A 113 -12.89 -1.64 -6.65
C LYS A 113 -11.38 -1.61 -6.43
N GLN A 114 -10.82 -2.67 -5.86
CA GLN A 114 -9.37 -2.80 -5.70
C GLN A 114 -8.73 -2.86 -7.09
N GLN A 115 -7.70 -2.04 -7.33
CA GLN A 115 -7.07 -1.97 -8.64
C GLN A 115 -5.56 -1.77 -8.55
N GLY A 116 -4.82 -2.45 -9.43
CA GLY A 116 -3.44 -2.06 -9.72
C GLY A 116 -3.45 -0.66 -10.33
N ALA A 117 -2.63 0.24 -9.79
CA ALA A 117 -2.47 1.57 -10.35
C ALA A 117 -1.72 1.45 -11.69
N ARG A 118 -2.38 1.80 -12.80
CA ARG A 118 -1.81 1.79 -14.15
C ARG A 118 -1.17 3.12 -14.50
#